data_AF-A0A8H7N9T8-F1
#
_entry.id   AF-A0A8H7N9T8-F1
#
_cell.length_a   1.000
_cell.length_b   1.000
_cell.length_c   1.000
_cell.angle_alpha   90.00
_cell.angle_beta   90.00
_cell.angle_gamma   90.00
#
_symmetry.space_group_name_H-M   'P 1'
#
loop_
_entity.id
_entity.type
_entity.pdbx_description
1 polymer ?
#
loop_
_entity_poly.entity_id
_entity_poly.type
_entity_poly.pdbx_seq_one_letter_code
_entity_poly.pdbx_strand_id
1 'polypeptide(L)'
;MLARSCLRSTRTLNGLRNGANNVTKRAASTSSGAANEAVPTRLNVAAAASTTLALGSMAWYYHLYGPVAFASTPAEEGLHPTKYPWVHEQWFKTYDHQALRRGFQVYQEVCASCHSLERIPYRSLVGSILTVDEAKELAEANEYPGEPNEQGDIELRPGKLADYLPSPYKNEEAARFANNGALLLI
;
A
#
# COMPACT_ATOMS: atom_id res chain seq x y z
N MET A 1 -27.41 -0.18 0.68
CA MET A 1 -27.08 -0.45 -0.75
C MET A 1 -25.81 -1.27 -0.81
N LEU A 2 -25.78 -2.22 -1.74
CA LEU A 2 -24.68 -3.15 -2.11
C LEU A 2 -24.41 -4.33 -1.14
N ALA A 3 -25.14 -5.40 -1.42
CA ALA A 3 -24.97 -6.75 -0.90
C ALA A 3 -23.62 -7.35 -1.36
N ARG A 4 -22.92 -7.98 -0.40
CA ARG A 4 -21.85 -8.94 -0.67
C ARG A 4 -22.48 -10.29 -0.99
N SER A 5 -22.34 -10.75 -2.23
CA SER A 5 -22.79 -12.07 -2.68
C SER A 5 -21.70 -13.12 -2.37
N CYS A 6 -21.90 -13.84 -1.27
CA CYS A 6 -21.18 -15.08 -0.97
C CYS A 6 -22.01 -16.25 -1.55
N LEU A 7 -21.71 -16.72 -2.77
CA LEU A 7 -22.33 -17.94 -3.27
C LEU A 7 -21.46 -19.15 -2.95
N ARG A 8 -21.88 -19.85 -1.90
CA ARG A 8 -21.52 -21.22 -1.57
C ARG A 8 -22.08 -22.13 -2.66
N SER A 9 -21.22 -22.71 -3.51
CA SER A 9 -21.65 -23.68 -4.52
C SER A 9 -21.99 -25.01 -3.86
N THR A 10 -23.25 -25.40 -3.97
CA THR A 10 -23.78 -26.72 -3.63
C THR A 10 -23.27 -27.79 -4.59
N ARG A 11 -23.14 -29.01 -4.06
CA ARG A 11 -22.86 -30.23 -4.83
C ARG A 11 -23.99 -30.49 -5.83
N THR A 12 -23.64 -30.65 -7.11
CA THR A 12 -24.47 -31.36 -8.08
C THR A 12 -23.73 -32.60 -8.58
N LEU A 13 -24.43 -33.72 -8.42
CA LEU A 13 -24.03 -35.08 -8.72
C LEU A 13 -24.02 -35.38 -10.23
N ASN A 14 -23.14 -36.31 -10.61
CA ASN A 14 -23.37 -37.37 -11.60
C ASN A 14 -23.89 -36.99 -13.02
N GLY A 15 -23.11 -36.22 -13.78
CA GLY A 15 -23.34 -36.05 -15.23
C GLY A 15 -22.26 -36.61 -16.16
N LEU A 16 -21.11 -37.06 -15.64
CA LEU A 16 -19.89 -37.29 -16.46
C LEU A 16 -19.51 -38.77 -16.67
N ARG A 17 -20.44 -39.72 -16.54
CA ARG A 17 -20.13 -41.14 -16.81
C ARG A 17 -20.60 -41.67 -18.18
N ASN A 18 -21.35 -40.90 -18.98
CA ASN A 18 -21.82 -41.34 -20.30
C ASN A 18 -21.23 -40.59 -21.51
N GLY A 19 -20.40 -39.56 -21.32
CA GLY A 19 -19.74 -38.85 -22.44
C GLY A 19 -18.54 -39.58 -23.04
N ALA A 20 -17.96 -40.54 -22.32
CA ALA A 20 -16.71 -41.21 -22.69
C ALA A 20 -16.89 -42.47 -23.57
N ASN A 21 -18.12 -42.85 -23.93
CA ASN A 21 -18.37 -44.05 -24.74
C ASN A 21 -18.54 -43.79 -26.26
N ASN A 22 -18.50 -42.52 -26.71
CA ASN A 22 -18.64 -42.19 -28.15
C ASN A 22 -17.38 -41.59 -28.80
N VAL A 23 -16.25 -41.50 -28.10
CA VAL A 23 -14.98 -40.99 -28.66
C VAL A 23 -13.94 -42.10 -28.90
N THR A 24 -14.25 -43.35 -28.56
CA THR A 24 -13.49 -44.53 -29.01
C THR A 24 -14.10 -45.13 -30.28
N LYS A 25 -14.30 -44.32 -31.33
CA LYS A 25 -14.19 -44.89 -32.68
C LYS A 25 -12.69 -45.01 -32.96
N ARG A 26 -12.13 -46.18 -32.68
CA ARG A 26 -10.91 -46.64 -33.34
C ARG A 26 -11.15 -46.46 -34.84
N ALA A 27 -10.47 -45.51 -35.47
CA ALA A 27 -10.25 -45.54 -36.90
C ALA A 27 -9.22 -46.65 -37.18
N ALA A 28 -9.63 -47.89 -36.95
CA ALA A 28 -8.95 -49.06 -37.49
C ALA A 28 -9.50 -49.26 -38.90
N SER A 29 -9.15 -48.35 -39.81
CA SER A 29 -9.28 -48.60 -41.24
C SER A 29 -8.10 -49.48 -41.64
N THR A 30 -8.35 -50.78 -41.76
CA THR A 30 -7.49 -51.69 -42.52
C THR A 30 -7.67 -51.37 -44.01
N SER A 31 -7.06 -50.27 -44.46
CA SER A 31 -6.69 -50.13 -45.86
C SER A 31 -5.27 -50.65 -45.98
N SER A 32 -5.11 -51.82 -46.57
CA SER A 32 -3.87 -52.28 -47.18
C SER A 32 -3.56 -51.37 -48.38
N GLY A 33 -3.14 -50.14 -48.08
CA GLY A 33 -2.42 -49.26 -48.99
C GLY A 33 -0.95 -49.40 -48.64
N ALA A 34 -0.15 -49.66 -49.65
CA ALA A 34 1.30 -49.80 -49.61
C ALA A 34 1.95 -48.89 -48.57
N ALA A 35 3.00 -49.40 -47.93
CA ALA A 35 3.93 -48.60 -47.14
C ALA A 35 4.15 -47.25 -47.82
N ASN A 36 3.42 -46.22 -47.35
CA ASN A 36 3.82 -44.86 -47.61
C ASN A 36 5.03 -44.71 -46.72
N GLU A 37 6.18 -45.11 -47.28
CA GLU A 37 7.44 -44.49 -46.94
C GLU A 37 7.12 -43.04 -46.66
N ALA A 38 7.28 -42.66 -45.41
CA ALA A 38 7.09 -41.29 -45.02
C ALA A 38 8.05 -40.49 -45.90
N VAL A 39 7.50 -39.86 -46.95
CA VAL A 39 8.28 -39.10 -47.92
C VAL A 39 9.15 -38.18 -47.08
N PRO A 40 10.48 -38.16 -47.27
CA PRO A 40 11.39 -37.46 -46.36
C PRO A 40 10.97 -36.01 -46.14
N THR A 41 10.32 -35.40 -47.14
CA THR A 41 9.70 -34.07 -47.05
C THR A 41 8.60 -33.95 -45.99
N ARG A 42 7.69 -34.91 -45.83
CA ARG A 42 6.60 -34.88 -44.83
C ARG A 42 7.12 -35.06 -43.40
N LEU A 43 8.10 -35.95 -43.22
CA LEU A 43 8.80 -36.13 -41.94
C LEU A 43 9.58 -34.87 -41.55
N ASN A 44 10.29 -34.26 -42.50
CA ASN A 44 11.03 -33.01 -42.28
C ASN A 44 10.09 -31.84 -41.95
N VAL A 45 8.93 -31.75 -42.62
CA VAL A 45 7.90 -30.72 -42.32
C VAL A 45 7.29 -30.93 -40.94
N ALA A 46 6.98 -32.18 -40.55
CA ALA A 46 6.46 -32.49 -39.23
C ALA A 46 7.47 -32.20 -38.12
N ALA A 47 8.76 -32.51 -38.34
CA ALA A 47 9.85 -32.20 -37.41
C ALA A 47 10.09 -30.68 -37.30
N ALA A 48 10.01 -29.94 -38.41
CA ALA A 48 10.11 -28.48 -38.40
C ALA A 48 8.90 -27.82 -37.67
N ALA A 49 7.70 -28.34 -37.87
CA ALA A 49 6.50 -27.85 -37.19
C ALA A 49 6.53 -28.10 -35.67
N SER A 50 6.97 -29.29 -35.23
CA SER A 50 7.05 -29.60 -33.80
C SER A 50 8.14 -28.80 -33.08
N THR A 51 9.29 -28.61 -33.72
CA THR A 51 10.40 -27.82 -33.16
C THR A 51 10.06 -26.34 -33.06
N THR A 52 9.40 -25.76 -34.07
CA THR A 52 8.94 -24.36 -34.01
C THR A 52 7.90 -24.13 -32.92
N LEU A 53 6.96 -25.06 -32.72
CA LEU A 53 6.00 -25.00 -31.62
C LEU A 53 6.68 -25.14 -30.25
N ALA A 54 7.64 -26.06 -30.11
CA ALA A 54 8.40 -26.23 -28.87
C ALA A 54 9.19 -24.95 -28.52
N LEU A 55 9.94 -24.39 -29.47
CA LEU A 55 10.68 -23.14 -29.25
C LEU A 55 9.75 -21.96 -28.99
N GLY A 56 8.65 -21.84 -29.73
CA GLY A 56 7.66 -20.79 -29.52
C GLY A 56 7.01 -20.86 -28.14
N SER A 57 6.65 -22.07 -27.68
CA SER A 57 6.07 -22.26 -26.34
C SER A 57 7.09 -22.00 -25.21
N MET A 58 8.35 -22.41 -25.38
CA MET A 58 9.42 -22.11 -24.43
C MET A 58 9.71 -20.61 -24.36
N ALA A 59 9.76 -19.92 -25.50
CA ALA A 59 9.93 -18.48 -25.58
C ALA A 59 8.74 -17.74 -24.94
N TRP A 60 7.51 -18.20 -25.18
CA TRP A 60 6.31 -17.66 -24.55
C TRP A 60 6.31 -17.86 -23.03
N TYR A 61 6.69 -19.05 -22.56
CA TYR A 61 6.81 -19.35 -21.13
C TYR A 61 7.88 -18.48 -20.46
N TYR A 62 9.04 -18.31 -21.10
CA TYR A 62 10.09 -17.43 -20.60
C TYR A 62 9.70 -15.94 -20.65
N HIS A 63 8.92 -15.52 -21.64
CA HIS A 63 8.39 -14.15 -21.66
C HIS A 63 7.41 -13.89 -20.50
N LEU A 64 6.56 -14.87 -20.18
CA LEU A 64 5.53 -14.72 -19.15
C LEU A 64 6.05 -14.92 -17.71
N TYR A 65 7.04 -15.81 -17.51
CA TYR A 65 7.53 -16.21 -16.19
C TYR A 65 9.05 -16.08 -16.00
N GLY A 66 9.80 -15.78 -17.05
CA GLY A 66 11.25 -15.64 -17.02
C GLY A 66 11.81 -14.32 -16.47
N PRO A 67 11.10 -13.17 -16.47
CA PRO A 67 11.58 -11.99 -15.77
C PRO A 67 11.63 -12.28 -14.27
N VAL A 68 12.84 -12.37 -13.72
CA VAL A 68 13.02 -12.34 -12.27
C VAL A 68 12.59 -10.98 -11.76
N ALA A 69 11.78 -10.95 -10.70
CA ALA A 69 11.48 -9.70 -10.02
C ALA A 69 12.80 -9.14 -9.48
N PHE A 70 13.27 -8.03 -10.05
CA PHE A 70 14.36 -7.26 -9.45
C PHE A 70 13.78 -6.59 -8.20
N ALA A 71 13.89 -7.25 -7.05
CA ALA A 71 13.67 -6.62 -5.77
C ALA A 71 14.94 -5.85 -5.37
N SER A 72 14.78 -4.73 -4.67
CA SER A 72 15.90 -3.85 -4.25
C SER A 72 16.62 -3.18 -5.42
N THR A 73 15.87 -2.70 -6.41
CA THR A 73 16.46 -1.85 -7.46
C THR A 73 16.95 -0.52 -6.85
N PRO A 74 17.93 0.16 -7.47
CA PRO A 74 18.31 1.51 -7.03
C PRO A 74 17.15 2.52 -7.03
N ALA A 75 16.08 2.25 -7.78
CA ALA A 75 14.86 3.06 -7.76
C ALA A 75 14.02 2.81 -6.50
N GLU A 76 14.00 1.58 -5.98
CA GLU A 76 13.28 1.20 -4.75
C GLU A 76 14.01 1.66 -3.49
N GLU A 77 15.35 1.64 -3.50
CA GLU A 77 16.18 2.16 -2.39
C GLU A 77 16.00 3.67 -2.21
N GLY A 78 15.62 4.37 -3.28
CA GLY A 78 15.56 5.82 -3.32
C GLY A 78 16.96 6.45 -3.40
N LEU A 79 16.98 7.77 -3.63
CA LEU A 79 18.23 8.52 -3.71
C LEU A 79 18.78 8.77 -2.30
N HIS A 80 20.06 8.45 -2.09
CA HIS A 80 20.72 8.73 -0.82
C HIS A 80 20.66 10.24 -0.49
N PRO A 81 20.21 10.63 0.72
CA PRO A 81 20.09 12.04 1.09
C PRO A 81 21.47 12.71 1.20
N THR A 82 21.55 13.98 0.85
CA THR A 82 22.78 14.76 1.03
C THR A 82 22.98 15.11 2.50
N LYS A 83 24.23 15.07 2.97
CA LYS A 83 24.57 15.46 4.34
C LYS A 83 24.67 16.98 4.44
N TYR A 84 23.67 17.62 5.04
CA TYR A 84 23.70 19.05 5.33
C TYR A 84 24.43 19.34 6.65
N PRO A 85 25.15 20.48 6.76
CA PRO A 85 25.87 20.84 7.97
C PRO A 85 24.92 21.47 9.01
N TRP A 86 24.08 20.66 9.66
CA TRP A 86 23.15 21.15 10.68
C TRP A 86 23.89 21.66 11.93
N VAL A 87 23.39 22.73 12.53
CA VAL A 87 24.04 23.38 13.69
C VAL A 87 24.13 22.43 14.89
N HIS A 88 23.08 21.64 15.14
CA HIS A 88 22.98 20.70 16.26
C HIS A 88 23.75 19.38 16.06
N GLU A 89 24.47 19.19 14.94
CA GLU A 89 25.41 18.07 14.77
C GLU A 89 26.79 18.36 15.40
N GLN A 90 27.07 19.63 15.74
CA GLN A 90 28.36 20.02 16.30
C GLN A 90 28.43 19.69 17.80
N TRP A 91 29.59 19.22 18.26
CA TRP A 91 29.81 18.69 19.63
C TRP A 91 29.41 19.63 20.78
N PHE A 92 29.49 20.94 20.56
CA PHE A 92 29.21 21.96 21.58
C PHE A 92 28.04 22.88 21.19
N LYS A 93 27.19 22.44 20.26
CA LYS A 93 25.99 23.19 19.84
C LYS A 93 24.73 22.41 20.20
N THR A 94 23.70 23.16 20.58
CA THR A 94 22.35 22.65 20.80
C THR A 94 21.44 23.09 19.64
N TYR A 95 20.14 22.79 19.75
CA TYR A 95 19.14 23.25 18.80
C TYR A 95 19.08 24.79 18.74
N ASP A 96 18.86 25.30 17.53
CA ASP A 96 18.53 26.72 17.34
C ASP A 96 17.03 26.91 17.65
N HIS A 97 16.74 27.42 18.86
CA HIS A 97 15.39 27.69 19.32
C HIS A 97 14.62 28.69 18.44
N GLN A 98 15.32 29.61 17.74
CA GLN A 98 14.68 30.52 16.79
C GLN A 98 14.25 29.79 15.52
N ALA A 99 15.08 28.86 15.04
CA ALA A 99 14.71 27.99 13.93
C ALA A 99 13.54 27.07 14.31
N LEU A 100 13.54 26.50 15.52
CA LEU A 100 12.44 25.67 16.01
C LEU A 100 11.12 26.45 16.08
N ARG A 101 11.13 27.70 16.59
CA ARG A 101 9.92 28.54 16.64
C ARG A 101 9.36 28.83 15.25
N ARG A 102 10.22 29.18 14.28
CA ARG A 102 9.80 29.38 12.87
C ARG A 102 9.31 28.07 12.23
N GLY A 103 9.97 26.95 12.53
CA GLY A 103 9.55 25.63 12.04
C GLY A 103 8.17 25.23 12.58
N PHE A 104 7.88 25.54 13.84
CA PHE A 104 6.56 25.31 14.43
C PHE A 104 5.46 26.16 13.79
N GLN A 105 5.77 27.39 13.37
CA GLN A 105 4.84 28.20 12.58
C GLN A 105 4.54 27.54 11.23
N VAL A 106 5.57 27.07 10.50
CA VAL A 106 5.38 26.34 9.23
C VAL A 106 4.54 25.08 9.43
N TYR A 107 4.77 24.35 10.54
CA TYR A 107 3.94 23.19 10.87
C TYR A 107 2.46 23.58 11.03
N GLN A 108 2.16 24.63 11.80
CA GLN A 108 0.78 25.06 12.03
C GLN A 108 0.09 25.54 10.75
N GLU A 109 0.81 26.30 9.91
CA GLU A 109 0.23 26.93 8.71
C GLU A 109 0.11 25.97 7.52
N VAL A 110 0.94 24.91 7.45
CA VAL A 110 1.04 24.05 6.26
C VAL A 110 0.82 22.58 6.57
N CYS A 111 1.45 22.05 7.63
CA CYS A 111 1.51 20.61 7.86
C CYS A 111 0.36 20.09 8.73
N ALA A 112 -0.11 20.90 9.68
CA ALA A 112 -1.10 20.52 10.68
C ALA A 112 -2.47 20.17 10.08
N SER A 113 -2.74 20.52 8.82
CA SER A 113 -3.95 20.11 8.12
C SER A 113 -3.99 18.63 7.77
N CYS A 114 -2.82 17.97 7.70
CA CYS A 114 -2.70 16.59 7.22
C CYS A 114 -1.84 15.68 8.12
N HIS A 115 -0.90 16.25 8.88
CA HIS A 115 -0.02 15.54 9.80
C HIS A 115 -0.36 15.88 11.24
N SER A 116 -0.53 14.86 12.08
CA SER A 116 -0.67 15.04 13.53
C SER A 116 0.70 15.09 14.23
N LEU A 117 0.67 15.56 15.47
CA LEU A 117 1.78 15.51 16.43
C LEU A 117 1.27 15.00 17.78
N GLU A 118 0.71 13.80 17.79
CA GLU A 118 -0.06 13.28 18.94
C GLU A 118 0.80 13.06 20.20
N ARG A 119 2.12 12.99 20.05
CA ARG A 119 3.06 12.75 21.16
C ARG A 119 3.64 14.03 21.76
N ILE A 120 3.27 15.20 21.25
CA ILE A 120 3.80 16.48 21.70
C ILE A 120 2.71 17.22 22.49
N PRO A 121 2.83 17.34 23.82
CA PRO A 121 1.93 18.15 24.62
C PRO A 121 2.33 19.63 24.61
N TYR A 122 1.38 20.56 24.75
CA TYR A 122 1.66 22.00 24.75
C TYR A 122 2.72 22.42 25.77
N ARG A 123 2.72 21.80 26.96
CA ARG A 123 3.73 22.03 28.01
C ARG A 123 5.18 21.80 27.57
N SER A 124 5.42 21.00 26.53
CA SER A 124 6.78 20.76 26.00
C SER A 124 7.31 21.92 25.16
N LEU A 125 6.40 22.76 24.65
CA LEU A 125 6.74 23.95 23.87
C LEU A 125 7.11 25.14 24.77
N VAL A 126 6.66 25.10 26.03
CA VAL A 126 6.91 26.14 27.02
C VAL A 126 8.39 26.18 27.40
N GLY A 127 9.01 27.36 27.27
CA GLY A 127 10.42 27.57 27.57
C GLY A 127 11.38 26.99 26.53
N SER A 128 10.87 26.25 25.54
CA SER A 128 11.64 25.78 24.39
C SER A 128 11.40 26.69 23.18
N ILE A 129 10.17 26.82 22.70
CA ILE A 129 9.84 27.63 21.52
C ILE A 129 8.78 28.70 21.78
N LEU A 130 7.94 28.52 22.80
CA LEU A 130 6.86 29.42 23.19
C LEU A 130 7.01 29.84 24.65
N THR A 131 6.47 31.01 24.97
CA THR A 131 6.24 31.40 26.37
C THR A 131 5.04 30.66 26.96
N VAL A 132 4.85 30.75 28.27
CA VAL A 132 3.70 30.12 28.96
C VAL A 132 2.38 30.69 28.41
N ASP A 133 2.31 32.01 28.25
CA ASP A 133 1.09 32.69 27.83
C ASP A 133 0.75 32.37 26.37
N GLU A 134 1.75 32.36 25.48
CA GLU A 134 1.57 31.98 24.07
C GLU A 134 1.12 30.51 23.92
N ALA A 135 1.74 29.59 24.66
CA ALA A 135 1.36 28.17 24.62
C ALA A 135 -0.06 27.95 25.18
N LYS A 136 -0.46 28.76 26.16
CA LYS A 136 -1.80 28.72 26.74
C LYS A 136 -2.85 29.24 25.77
N GLU A 137 -2.59 30.38 25.11
CA GLU A 137 -3.47 30.93 24.07
C GLU A 137 -3.66 29.92 22.93
N LEU A 138 -2.58 29.25 22.50
CA LEU A 138 -2.65 28.23 21.46
C LEU A 138 -3.45 26.98 21.89
N ALA A 139 -3.32 26.57 23.15
CA ALA A 139 -4.08 25.46 23.69
C ALA A 139 -5.57 25.80 23.79
N GLU A 140 -5.90 26.99 24.28
CA GLU A 140 -7.27 27.48 24.46
C GLU A 140 -8.00 27.72 23.13
N ALA A 141 -7.27 27.96 22.04
CA ALA A 141 -7.83 28.06 20.69
C ALA A 141 -8.43 26.74 20.16
N ASN A 142 -8.13 25.60 20.80
CA ASN A 142 -8.59 24.28 20.40
C ASN A 142 -9.52 23.67 21.46
N GLU A 143 -10.47 22.85 21.00
CA GLU A 143 -11.46 22.20 21.84
C GLU A 143 -11.12 20.72 22.08
N TYR A 144 -11.29 20.26 23.33
CA TYR A 144 -11.01 18.89 23.76
C TYR A 144 -12.18 18.33 24.56
N PRO A 145 -12.38 17.00 24.58
CA PRO A 145 -13.38 16.40 25.46
C PRO A 145 -13.04 16.66 26.93
N GLY A 146 -14.03 17.18 27.65
CA GLY A 146 -13.99 17.43 29.09
C GLY A 146 -14.29 16.19 29.93
N GLU A 147 -14.51 16.42 31.21
CA GLU A 147 -15.00 15.39 32.12
C GLU A 147 -16.53 15.27 31.97
N PRO A 148 -17.12 14.07 32.12
CA PRO A 148 -18.57 13.92 32.11
C PRO A 148 -19.23 14.78 33.20
N ASN A 149 -20.28 15.51 32.86
CA ASN A 149 -21.08 16.26 33.82
C ASN A 149 -21.95 15.34 34.70
N GLU A 150 -22.74 15.88 35.63
CA GLU A 150 -23.60 15.10 36.55
C GLU A 150 -24.63 14.22 35.82
N GLN A 151 -24.92 14.52 34.56
CA GLN A 151 -25.84 13.79 33.69
C GLN A 151 -25.10 12.74 32.83
N GLY A 152 -23.78 12.70 32.87
CA GLY A 152 -22.93 11.78 32.10
C GLY A 152 -22.57 12.27 30.70
N ASP A 153 -22.90 13.51 30.34
CA ASP A 153 -22.59 14.10 29.04
C ASP A 153 -21.16 14.67 29.03
N ILE A 154 -20.40 14.37 27.97
CA ILE A 154 -19.03 14.87 27.77
C ILE A 154 -19.11 16.17 26.98
N GLU A 155 -18.94 17.29 27.66
CA GLU A 155 -18.88 18.61 27.03
C GLU A 155 -17.47 18.92 26.50
N LEU A 156 -17.39 19.80 25.51
CA LEU A 156 -16.12 20.30 25.01
C LEU A 156 -15.60 21.39 25.95
N ARG A 157 -14.29 21.34 26.24
CA ARG A 157 -13.58 22.33 27.03
C ARG A 157 -12.45 22.96 26.21
N PRO A 158 -12.05 24.20 26.53
CA PRO A 158 -10.82 24.75 25.98
C PRO A 158 -9.62 23.88 26.38
N GLY A 159 -8.62 23.83 25.50
CA GLY A 159 -7.38 23.10 25.74
C GLY A 159 -6.58 23.68 26.91
N LYS A 160 -5.87 22.81 27.61
CA LYS A 160 -4.92 23.16 28.68
C LYS A 160 -3.51 22.78 28.26
N LEU A 161 -2.50 23.33 28.93
CA LEU A 161 -1.08 23.02 28.64
C LEU A 161 -0.73 21.53 28.75
N ALA A 162 -1.51 20.74 29.49
CA ALA A 162 -1.31 19.30 29.62
C ALA A 162 -1.82 18.50 28.41
N ASP A 163 -2.66 19.10 27.55
CA ASP A 163 -3.21 18.43 26.37
C ASP A 163 -2.17 18.35 25.23
N TYR A 164 -2.43 17.43 24.30
CA TYR A 164 -1.64 17.20 23.09
C TYR A 164 -2.13 18.07 21.94
N LEU A 165 -1.26 18.33 20.95
CA LEU A 165 -1.70 19.00 19.73
C LEU A 165 -2.86 18.23 19.06
N PRO A 166 -3.85 18.94 18.51
CA PRO A 166 -5.02 18.31 17.92
C PRO A 166 -4.62 17.53 16.67
N SER A 167 -5.26 16.37 16.47
CA SER A 167 -5.11 15.58 15.25
C SER A 167 -6.04 16.14 14.17
N PRO A 168 -5.61 16.29 12.91
CA PRO A 168 -6.47 16.80 11.83
C PRO A 168 -7.61 15.82 11.47
N TYR A 169 -7.46 14.55 11.83
CA TYR A 169 -8.42 13.50 11.52
C TYR A 169 -8.87 12.77 12.79
N LYS A 170 -10.14 12.34 12.80
CA LYS A 170 -10.74 11.62 13.94
C LYS A 170 -10.24 10.18 14.06
N ASN A 171 -9.88 9.56 12.94
CA ASN A 171 -9.41 8.18 12.84
C ASN A 171 -8.63 7.97 11.53
N GLU A 172 -8.00 6.80 11.42
CA GLU A 172 -7.20 6.39 10.27
C GLU A 172 -8.02 6.33 8.98
N GLU A 173 -9.26 5.85 9.05
CA GLU A 173 -10.15 5.72 7.89
C GLU A 173 -10.51 7.08 7.31
N ALA A 174 -10.77 8.09 8.16
CA ALA A 174 -11.00 9.47 7.70
C ALA A 174 -9.75 10.06 7.06
N ALA A 175 -8.56 9.80 7.62
CA ALA A 175 -7.30 10.26 7.06
C ALA A 175 -7.05 9.66 5.66
N ARG A 176 -7.26 8.34 5.50
CA ARG A 176 -7.12 7.67 4.20
C ARG A 176 -8.15 8.15 3.21
N PHE A 177 -9.40 8.35 3.64
CA PHE A 177 -10.44 8.86 2.75
C PHE A 177 -10.10 10.26 2.22
N ALA A 178 -9.62 11.17 3.08
CA ALA A 178 -9.22 12.51 2.69
C ALA A 178 -7.97 12.54 1.79
N ASN A 179 -7.08 11.54 1.90
CA ASN A 179 -5.79 11.49 1.22
C ASN A 179 -5.70 10.38 0.15
N ASN A 180 -6.81 10.06 -0.53
CA ASN A 180 -6.85 9.10 -1.65
C ASN A 180 -6.25 7.72 -1.32
N GLY A 181 -6.48 7.22 -0.11
CA GLY A 181 -6.02 5.93 0.40
C GLY A 181 -4.67 5.96 1.10
N ALA A 182 -3.90 7.04 0.95
CA ALA A 182 -2.63 7.23 1.66
C ALA A 182 -2.88 7.58 3.13
N LEU A 183 -2.04 7.05 4.01
CA LEU A 183 -2.02 7.44 5.42
C LEU A 183 -0.81 8.32 5.67
N LEU A 184 -1.07 9.56 6.04
CA LEU A 184 -0.07 10.50 6.52
C LEU A 184 -0.01 10.27 8.03
N LEU A 185 0.95 9.46 8.46
CA LEU A 185 1.01 8.88 9.81
C LEU A 185 1.40 9.90 10.89
N ILE A 186 0.97 9.52 12.11
CA ILE A 186 0.84 10.09 13.47
C ILE A 186 2.04 10.80 14.10
#